data_AF-A0A562C2B0-F1
#
_entry.id   AF-A0A562C2B0-F1
#
_cell.length_a   1.000
_cell.length_b   1.000
_cell.length_c   1.000
_cell.angle_alpha   90.00
_cell.angle_beta   90.00
_cell.angle_gamma   90.00
#
_symmetry.space_group_name_H-M   'P 1'
#
loop_
_entity.id
_entity.type
_entity.pdbx_description
1 polymer ?
#
loop_
_entity_poly.entity_id
_entity_poly.type
_entity_poly.pdbx_seq_one_letter_code
_entity_poly.pdbx_strand_id
1 'polypeptide(L)'
;MSRSRFHFPASTRRAAAATGCIALLLALSACGGGRGGHRAEAPPLGETFGAEDTYSREYPVPPEVACEAARRALLGQGYVIARADGEAVEATKVFQPDSDLHTQLNLRATCVERADGGSIVFLNAVQDRHALRTQSSSASVGVSMIGSVSLPVPIGKNADLVKVGSNTVQNRDFYRRLFDRVAYYLPGTPRTAPPPPPEAEGPPDPVGPAPPAPDEEADAGG
;
A
#
# COMPACT_ATOMS: atom_id res chain seq x y z
N MET A 1 -82.98 -27.06 -35.22
CA MET A 1 -81.89 -26.94 -34.23
C MET A 1 -81.19 -28.28 -34.12
N SER A 2 -80.02 -28.40 -34.76
CA SER A 2 -79.29 -29.65 -35.00
C SER A 2 -78.43 -30.02 -33.80
N ARG A 3 -78.55 -31.26 -33.29
CA ARG A 3 -77.65 -31.84 -32.28
C ARG A 3 -76.87 -32.97 -32.91
N SER A 4 -75.67 -32.67 -33.38
CA SER A 4 -74.72 -33.65 -33.90
C SER A 4 -74.12 -34.47 -32.75
N ARG A 5 -74.38 -35.78 -32.74
CA ARG A 5 -73.69 -36.74 -31.87
C ARG A 5 -72.37 -37.12 -32.55
N PHE A 6 -71.24 -36.84 -31.90
CA PHE A 6 -69.94 -37.36 -32.33
C PHE A 6 -69.55 -38.59 -31.53
N HIS A 7 -69.23 -39.64 -32.27
CA HIS A 7 -68.68 -40.91 -31.83
C HIS A 7 -67.15 -40.81 -31.96
N PHE A 8 -66.39 -41.14 -30.92
CA PHE A 8 -64.93 -41.27 -31.00
C PHE A 8 -64.53 -42.73 -30.88
N PRO A 9 -63.83 -43.31 -31.88
CA PRO A 9 -63.30 -44.66 -31.79
C PRO A 9 -61.97 -44.72 -31.03
N ALA A 10 -61.75 -45.87 -30.39
CA ALA A 10 -60.51 -46.22 -29.73
C ALA A 10 -59.40 -46.54 -30.74
N SER A 11 -58.24 -45.89 -30.60
CA SER A 11 -56.98 -46.35 -31.20
C SER A 11 -55.77 -45.83 -30.42
N THR A 12 -55.73 -46.14 -29.12
CA THR A 12 -54.49 -46.10 -28.34
C THR A 12 -53.61 -47.30 -28.70
N ARG A 13 -52.30 -47.15 -28.52
CA ARG A 13 -51.23 -48.18 -28.54
C ARG A 13 -50.33 -48.28 -29.79
N ARG A 14 -49.80 -47.19 -30.37
CA ARG A 14 -48.54 -47.29 -31.15
C ARG A 14 -47.53 -46.14 -31.02
N ALA A 15 -47.83 -45.06 -30.31
CA ALA A 15 -46.96 -43.88 -30.24
C ALA A 15 -46.13 -43.74 -28.95
N ALA A 16 -45.81 -44.84 -28.26
CA ALA A 16 -45.07 -44.80 -26.98
C ALA A 16 -43.58 -45.16 -27.09
N ALA A 17 -43.08 -45.59 -28.25
CA ALA A 17 -41.70 -46.05 -28.40
C ALA A 17 -40.75 -45.02 -29.03
N ALA A 18 -41.26 -44.00 -29.74
CA ALA A 18 -40.41 -42.99 -30.41
C ALA A 18 -40.09 -41.76 -29.52
N THR A 19 -40.81 -41.59 -28.40
CA THR A 19 -40.67 -40.44 -27.49
C THR A 19 -39.57 -40.61 -26.44
N GLY A 20 -39.06 -41.83 -26.23
CA GLY A 20 -38.01 -42.12 -25.24
C GLY A 20 -36.61 -41.68 -25.68
N CYS A 21 -36.26 -41.81 -26.96
CA CYS A 21 -34.90 -41.51 -27.43
C CYS A 21 -34.63 -40.01 -27.61
N ILE A 22 -35.66 -39.20 -27.88
CA ILE A 22 -35.50 -37.74 -28.05
C ILE A 22 -35.31 -37.05 -26.68
N ALA A 23 -35.95 -37.56 -25.62
CA ALA A 23 -35.78 -37.04 -24.27
C ALA A 23 -34.36 -37.28 -23.71
N LEU A 24 -33.70 -38.38 -24.11
CA LEU A 24 -32.35 -38.70 -23.65
C LEU A 24 -31.25 -37.90 -24.37
N LEU A 25 -31.48 -37.49 -25.63
CA LEU A 25 -30.55 -36.64 -26.37
C LEU A 25 -30.65 -35.15 -25.99
N LEU A 26 -31.79 -34.70 -25.46
CA LEU A 26 -31.95 -33.35 -24.90
C LEU A 26 -31.40 -33.19 -23.47
N ALA A 27 -31.10 -34.29 -22.79
CA ALA A 27 -30.54 -34.26 -21.44
C ALA A 27 -29.00 -34.08 -21.41
N LEU A 28 -28.30 -34.29 -22.54
CA LEU A 28 -26.83 -34.14 -22.60
C LEU A 28 -26.33 -32.76 -23.04
N SER A 29 -27.20 -31.85 -23.47
CA SER A 29 -26.80 -30.49 -23.86
C SER A 29 -26.75 -29.49 -22.69
N ALA A 30 -27.08 -29.92 -21.46
CA ALA A 30 -27.16 -29.03 -20.30
C ALA A 30 -25.84 -28.86 -19.51
N CYS A 31 -24.76 -29.57 -19.85
CA CYS A 31 -23.47 -29.44 -19.14
C CYS A 31 -22.45 -28.53 -19.86
N GLY A 32 -22.80 -27.95 -21.01
CA GLY A 32 -21.89 -27.10 -21.81
C GLY A 32 -22.22 -25.61 -21.78
N GLY A 33 -23.25 -25.20 -21.03
CA GLY A 33 -23.66 -23.81 -20.85
C GLY A 33 -22.68 -23.01 -19.99
N GLY A 34 -21.40 -22.98 -20.38
CA GLY A 34 -20.45 -21.98 -19.94
C GLY A 34 -20.98 -20.64 -20.41
N ARG A 35 -21.73 -19.98 -19.53
CA ARG A 35 -22.16 -18.59 -19.68
C ARG A 35 -20.98 -17.83 -20.25
N GLY A 36 -21.16 -17.22 -21.42
CA GLY A 36 -20.27 -16.20 -21.97
C GLY A 36 -20.26 -14.94 -21.11
N GLY A 37 -20.15 -15.09 -19.79
CA GLY A 37 -19.74 -14.03 -18.91
C GLY A 37 -18.30 -13.75 -19.28
N HIS A 38 -18.03 -12.53 -19.71
CA HIS A 38 -16.70 -11.95 -19.60
C HIS A 38 -16.12 -12.44 -18.28
N ARG A 39 -15.11 -13.31 -18.35
CA ARG A 39 -14.30 -13.63 -17.18
C ARG A 39 -13.69 -12.29 -16.84
N ALA A 40 -14.28 -11.59 -15.86
CA ALA A 40 -13.73 -10.35 -15.38
C ALA A 40 -12.28 -10.65 -15.05
N GLU A 41 -11.37 -9.94 -15.72
CA GLU A 41 -9.94 -10.01 -15.43
C GLU A 41 -9.81 -9.91 -13.90
N ALA A 42 -9.03 -10.81 -13.29
CA ALA A 42 -8.75 -10.67 -11.87
C ALA A 42 -8.19 -9.25 -11.67
N PRO A 43 -8.71 -8.47 -10.70
CA PRO A 43 -8.22 -7.12 -10.50
C PRO A 43 -6.71 -7.11 -10.34
N PRO A 44 -5.99 -6.08 -10.84
CA PRO A 44 -4.55 -5.99 -10.68
C PRO A 44 -4.18 -6.21 -9.21
N LEU A 45 -3.31 -7.19 -8.95
CA LEU A 45 -2.85 -7.53 -7.59
C LEU A 45 -3.96 -7.87 -6.58
N GLY A 46 -5.14 -8.29 -7.05
CA GLY A 46 -6.28 -8.62 -6.19
C GLY A 46 -6.99 -7.39 -5.61
N GLU A 47 -6.83 -6.21 -6.23
CA GLU A 47 -7.50 -4.97 -5.83
C GLU A 47 -9.03 -5.12 -5.72
N THR A 48 -9.61 -4.57 -4.64
CA THR A 48 -11.06 -4.64 -4.43
C THR A 48 -11.61 -3.27 -4.06
N PHE A 49 -12.59 -2.78 -4.82
CA PHE A 49 -13.32 -1.56 -4.49
C PHE A 49 -14.48 -1.89 -3.54
N GLY A 50 -14.14 -2.08 -2.26
CA GLY A 50 -15.11 -2.27 -1.18
C GLY A 50 -15.50 -0.94 -0.52
N ALA A 51 -16.68 -0.87 0.09
CA ALA A 51 -17.14 0.28 0.88
C ALA A 51 -16.44 0.39 2.25
N GLU A 52 -15.21 -0.10 2.37
CA GLU A 52 -14.49 -0.11 3.63
C GLU A 52 -13.83 1.24 3.88
N ASP A 53 -14.12 1.85 5.04
CA ASP A 53 -13.55 3.12 5.46
C ASP A 53 -12.09 2.96 5.95
N THR A 54 -11.24 2.20 5.26
CA THR A 54 -9.82 2.06 5.67
C THR A 54 -9.08 3.39 5.47
N TYR A 55 -9.41 4.10 4.39
CA TYR A 55 -8.71 5.29 3.93
C TYR A 55 -9.45 6.59 4.22
N SER A 56 -10.60 6.54 4.88
CA SER A 56 -11.48 7.71 5.10
C SER A 56 -12.05 7.77 6.52
N ARG A 57 -12.19 8.99 7.05
CA ARG A 57 -12.97 9.29 8.27
C ARG A 57 -13.70 10.61 8.14
N GLU A 58 -14.88 10.68 8.72
CA GLU A 58 -15.67 11.91 8.81
C GLU A 58 -15.35 12.66 10.10
N TYR A 59 -15.35 14.00 10.03
CA TYR A 59 -15.17 14.87 11.18
C TYR A 59 -16.18 16.02 11.16
N PRO A 60 -16.74 16.41 12.33
CA PRO A 60 -17.73 17.48 12.43
C PRO A 60 -17.07 18.88 12.43
N VAL A 61 -16.07 19.09 11.59
CA VAL A 61 -15.35 20.36 11.44
C VAL A 61 -15.12 20.69 9.97
N PRO A 62 -14.97 21.98 9.60
CA PRO A 62 -14.62 22.38 8.24
C PRO A 62 -13.32 21.73 7.73
N PRO A 63 -13.15 21.54 6.41
CA PRO A 63 -11.99 20.87 5.82
C PRO A 63 -10.64 21.45 6.27
N GLU A 64 -10.53 22.77 6.34
CA GLU A 64 -9.29 23.47 6.74
C GLU A 64 -8.90 23.16 8.20
N VAL A 65 -9.89 22.96 9.07
CA VAL A 65 -9.66 22.59 10.47
C VAL A 65 -9.21 21.13 10.57
N ALA A 66 -9.82 20.24 9.79
CA ALA A 66 -9.44 18.83 9.73
C ALA A 66 -8.03 18.65 9.17
N CYS A 67 -7.67 19.40 8.12
CA CYS A 67 -6.34 19.34 7.51
C CYS A 67 -5.25 19.94 8.40
N GLU A 68 -5.54 21.00 9.17
CA GLU A 68 -4.62 21.47 10.21
C GLU A 68 -4.41 20.43 11.32
N ALA A 69 -5.46 19.70 11.71
CA ALA A 69 -5.32 18.59 12.66
C ALA A 69 -4.48 17.44 12.08
N ALA A 70 -4.66 17.09 10.80
CA ALA A 70 -3.85 16.11 10.10
C ALA A 70 -2.37 16.54 10.01
N ARG A 71 -2.11 17.81 9.70
CA ARG A 71 -0.76 18.39 9.70
C ARG A 71 -0.08 18.25 11.05
N ARG A 72 -0.78 18.57 12.14
CA ARG A 72 -0.27 18.41 13.52
C ARG A 72 -0.04 16.94 13.89
N ALA A 73 -0.94 16.05 13.45
CA ALA A 73 -0.78 14.60 13.64
C ALA A 73 0.50 14.09 12.99
N LEU A 74 0.76 14.47 11.74
CA LEU A 74 1.95 14.07 10.98
C LEU A 74 3.23 14.63 11.60
N LEU A 75 3.25 15.93 11.94
CA LEU A 75 4.38 16.56 12.63
C LEU A 75 4.67 15.87 13.97
N GLY A 76 3.64 15.57 14.75
CA GLY A 76 3.75 14.85 16.03
C GLY A 76 4.18 13.39 15.91
N GLN A 77 4.32 12.85 14.70
CA GLN A 77 4.86 11.52 14.42
C GLN A 77 6.23 11.57 13.72
N GLY A 78 6.83 12.77 13.60
CA GLY A 78 8.14 12.98 12.99
C GLY A 78 8.13 12.93 11.46
N TYR A 79 7.00 13.22 10.82
CA TYR A 79 6.98 13.42 9.37
C TYR A 79 7.43 14.84 9.03
N VAL A 80 8.15 14.98 7.92
CA VAL A 80 8.48 16.26 7.31
C VAL A 80 7.35 16.66 6.37
N ILE A 81 6.77 17.84 6.56
CA ILE A 81 5.70 18.36 5.69
C ILE A 81 6.32 18.89 4.40
N ALA A 82 5.91 18.32 3.27
CA ALA A 82 6.32 18.75 1.93
C ALA A 82 5.39 19.84 1.37
N ARG A 83 4.08 19.69 1.59
CA ARG A 83 3.04 20.68 1.23
C ARG A 83 1.92 20.65 2.25
N ALA A 84 1.30 21.80 2.50
CA ALA A 84 0.10 21.90 3.31
C ALA A 84 -0.71 23.14 2.90
N ASP A 85 -2.01 22.94 2.73
CA ASP A 85 -3.03 23.96 2.50
C ASP A 85 -4.33 23.53 3.21
N GLY A 86 -5.42 24.27 2.97
CA GLY A 86 -6.72 24.01 3.63
C GLY A 86 -7.42 22.73 3.17
N GLU A 87 -7.00 22.14 2.05
CA GLU A 87 -7.64 20.98 1.44
C GLU A 87 -6.74 19.74 1.44
N ALA A 88 -5.42 19.92 1.58
CA ALA A 88 -4.47 18.82 1.54
C ALA A 88 -3.21 19.04 2.39
N VAL A 89 -2.64 17.92 2.85
CA VAL A 89 -1.33 17.87 3.52
C VAL A 89 -0.52 16.71 2.94
N GLU A 90 0.68 16.99 2.46
CA GLU A 90 1.64 16.00 1.99
C GLU A 90 2.85 15.96 2.92
N ALA A 91 3.26 14.76 3.33
CA ALA A 91 4.36 14.58 4.27
C ALA A 91 5.16 13.31 3.99
N THR A 92 6.43 13.33 4.37
CA THR A 92 7.35 12.21 4.16
C THR A 92 8.06 11.83 5.44
N LYS A 93 8.26 10.53 5.67
CA LYS A 93 9.14 10.00 6.72
C LYS A 93 10.08 8.96 6.14
N VAL A 94 11.37 9.09 6.42
CA VAL A 94 12.41 8.17 5.96
C VAL A 94 12.81 7.26 7.12
N PHE A 95 13.02 5.99 6.81
CA PHE A 95 13.48 4.95 7.73
C PHE A 95 14.68 4.24 7.10
N GLN A 96 15.68 3.92 7.91
CA GLN A 96 16.80 3.08 7.51
C GLN A 96 16.84 1.86 8.44
N PRO A 97 15.98 0.84 8.20
CA PRO A 97 15.95 -0.36 9.03
C PRO A 97 17.29 -1.13 9.01
N ASP A 98 17.99 -1.10 7.88
CA ASP A 98 19.30 -1.74 7.68
C ASP A 98 20.22 -0.79 6.90
N SER A 99 21.54 -0.96 6.98
CA SER A 99 22.52 -0.07 6.33
C SER A 99 22.28 0.11 4.83
N ASP A 100 21.77 -0.95 4.18
CA ASP A 100 21.63 -1.01 2.72
C ASP A 100 20.19 -0.82 2.24
N LEU A 101 19.24 -0.63 3.16
CA LEU A 101 17.81 -0.52 2.87
C LEU A 101 17.28 0.84 3.33
N HIS A 102 16.91 1.68 2.37
CA HIS A 102 16.23 2.95 2.64
C HIS A 102 14.76 2.78 2.33
N THR A 103 13.91 3.03 3.32
CA THR A 103 12.46 3.02 3.18
C THR A 103 11.93 4.43 3.34
N GLN A 104 11.04 4.85 2.45
CA GLN A 104 10.38 6.14 2.53
C GLN A 104 8.87 5.93 2.58
N LEU A 105 8.21 6.59 3.53
CA LEU A 105 6.76 6.67 3.58
C LEU A 105 6.32 8.05 3.10
N ASN A 106 5.55 8.07 2.01
CA ASN A 106 4.93 9.27 1.46
C ASN A 106 3.45 9.25 1.82
N LEU A 107 3.00 10.24 2.57
CA LEU A 107 1.64 10.32 3.08
C LEU A 107 0.94 11.55 2.53
N ARG A 108 -0.31 11.39 2.11
CA ARG A 108 -1.20 12.47 1.72
C ARG A 108 -2.51 12.40 2.49
N ALA A 109 -2.87 13.50 3.12
CA ALA A 109 -4.20 13.78 3.63
C ALA A 109 -4.92 14.72 2.67
N THR A 110 -6.19 14.44 2.38
CA THR A 110 -7.07 15.30 1.60
C THR A 110 -8.38 15.47 2.37
N CYS A 111 -8.76 16.72 2.65
CA CYS A 111 -9.93 17.07 3.42
C CYS A 111 -10.97 17.67 2.47
N VAL A 112 -12.17 17.09 2.44
CA VAL A 112 -13.24 17.48 1.53
C VAL A 112 -14.47 17.85 2.32
N GLU A 113 -15.16 18.92 1.92
CA GLU A 113 -16.41 19.34 2.52
C GLU A 113 -17.51 18.29 2.30
N ARG A 114 -18.35 18.08 3.33
CA ARG A 114 -19.54 17.25 3.22
C ARG A 114 -20.80 18.09 3.02
N ALA A 115 -21.75 17.54 2.25
CA ALA A 115 -23.02 18.22 1.94
C ALA A 115 -23.90 18.50 3.17
N ASP A 116 -23.79 17.70 4.23
CA ASP A 116 -24.50 17.88 5.50
C ASP A 116 -23.67 18.64 6.56
N GLY A 117 -22.53 19.20 6.17
CA GLY A 117 -21.60 19.92 7.02
C GLY A 117 -20.48 19.05 7.57
N GLY A 118 -19.40 19.71 8.01
CA GLY A 118 -18.16 19.04 8.40
C GLY A 118 -17.33 18.62 7.20
N SER A 119 -16.48 17.62 7.38
CA SER A 119 -15.56 17.15 6.36
C SER A 119 -15.35 15.64 6.38
N ILE A 120 -14.89 15.12 5.25
CA ILE A 120 -14.31 13.77 5.14
C ILE A 120 -12.82 13.92 4.84
N VAL A 121 -12.00 13.21 5.61
CA VAL A 121 -10.54 13.17 5.44
C VAL A 121 -10.16 11.84 4.84
N PHE A 122 -9.53 11.90 3.68
CA PHE A 122 -8.91 10.77 3.00
C PHE A 122 -7.42 10.73 3.31
N LEU A 123 -6.92 9.59 3.78
CA LEU A 123 -5.50 9.35 4.04
C LEU A 123 -4.99 8.25 3.12
N ASN A 124 -3.88 8.52 2.44
CA ASN A 124 -3.15 7.54 1.65
C ASN A 124 -1.67 7.57 2.03
N ALA A 125 -1.07 6.39 2.19
CA ALA A 125 0.36 6.24 2.39
C ALA A 125 0.95 5.28 1.36
N VAL A 126 2.05 5.68 0.74
CA VAL A 126 2.85 4.85 -0.17
C VAL A 126 4.21 4.62 0.45
N GLN A 127 4.62 3.35 0.53
CA GLN A 127 5.93 2.94 0.97
C GLN A 127 6.82 2.66 -0.24
N ASP A 128 7.86 3.47 -0.41
CA ASP A 128 8.95 3.20 -1.35
C ASP A 128 10.08 2.47 -0.62
N ARG A 129 10.62 1.42 -1.24
CA ARG A 129 11.81 0.71 -0.78
C ARG A 129 12.92 0.88 -1.82
N HIS A 130 14.09 1.32 -1.38
CA HIS A 130 15.30 1.48 -2.17
C HIS A 130 16.36 0.55 -1.61
N ALA A 131 16.93 -0.31 -2.46
CA ALA A 131 18.08 -1.12 -2.09
C ALA A 131 19.31 -0.59 -2.83
N LEU A 132 20.46 -0.61 -2.15
CA LEU A 132 21.73 -0.33 -2.81
C LEU A 132 22.06 -1.47 -3.78
N ARG A 133 22.08 -1.18 -5.09
CA ARG A 133 22.70 -2.10 -6.06
C ARG A 133 24.10 -1.60 -6.35
N THR A 134 25.10 -2.40 -5.97
CA THR A 134 26.48 -2.18 -6.40
C THR A 134 26.57 -2.50 -7.89
N GLN A 135 26.66 -1.49 -8.75
CA GLN A 135 26.98 -1.66 -10.17
C GLN A 135 28.51 -1.67 -10.30
N SER A 136 29.11 -2.85 -10.47
CA SER A 136 30.53 -2.95 -10.85
C SER A 136 30.66 -2.57 -12.33
N SER A 137 30.87 -1.29 -12.63
CA SER A 137 31.17 -0.85 -14.00
C SER A 137 32.67 -0.96 -14.24
N SER A 138 33.09 -1.93 -15.05
CA SER A 138 34.46 -2.03 -15.53
C SER A 138 34.63 -1.13 -16.76
N ALA A 139 35.33 -0.01 -16.62
CA ALA A 139 35.78 0.79 -17.75
C ALA A 139 36.96 0.06 -18.42
N SER A 140 36.78 -0.41 -19.66
CA SER A 140 37.89 -0.95 -20.46
C SER A 140 38.72 0.23 -21.00
N VAL A 141 39.94 0.37 -20.49
CA VAL A 141 40.95 1.20 -21.15
C VAL A 141 41.45 0.42 -22.36
N GLY A 142 41.08 0.88 -23.55
CA GLY A 142 41.66 0.37 -24.80
C GLY A 142 43.11 0.83 -24.92
N VAL A 143 44.06 -0.06 -24.65
CA VAL A 143 45.47 0.15 -24.99
C VAL A 143 45.74 -0.60 -26.28
N SER A 144 45.79 0.13 -27.39
CA SER A 144 46.34 -0.42 -28.63
C SER A 144 47.84 -0.65 -28.42
N MET A 145 48.25 -1.88 -28.74
CA MET A 145 49.62 -2.38 -28.89
C MET A 145 50.33 -2.79 -27.60
N ILE A 146 50.73 -4.06 -27.64
CA ILE A 146 51.71 -4.79 -26.83
C ILE A 146 51.14 -5.38 -25.52
N GLY A 147 51.12 -6.72 -25.48
CA GLY A 147 50.35 -7.54 -24.55
C GLY A 147 50.55 -7.23 -23.07
N SER A 148 49.44 -7.08 -22.36
CA SER A 148 49.40 -6.92 -20.92
C SER A 148 48.44 -7.95 -20.31
N VAL A 149 48.96 -8.70 -19.34
CA VAL A 149 48.17 -9.55 -18.46
C VAL A 149 47.39 -8.62 -17.53
N SER A 150 46.07 -8.62 -17.66
CA SER A 150 45.17 -7.78 -16.88
C SER A 150 44.76 -8.53 -15.61
N LEU A 151 45.32 -8.15 -14.46
CA LEU A 151 44.66 -8.43 -13.18
C LEU A 151 43.66 -7.29 -12.93
N PRO A 152 42.35 -7.58 -12.75
CA PRO A 152 41.36 -6.55 -12.47
C PRO A 152 41.64 -5.93 -11.10
N VAL A 153 42.00 -4.65 -11.08
CA VAL A 153 42.14 -3.85 -9.85
C VAL A 153 40.75 -3.30 -9.50
N PRO A 154 40.17 -3.61 -8.33
CA PRO A 154 38.86 -3.08 -7.97
C PRO A 154 38.97 -1.60 -7.63
N ILE A 155 38.48 -0.74 -8.51
CA ILE A 155 38.31 0.70 -8.25
C ILE A 155 36.92 0.91 -7.63
N GLY A 156 36.88 1.45 -6.41
CA GLY A 156 35.75 2.12 -5.72
C GLY A 156 34.32 1.62 -5.95
N LYS A 157 33.65 1.17 -4.87
CA LYS A 157 32.22 0.85 -4.91
C LYS A 157 31.37 2.11 -5.08
N ASN A 158 30.80 2.33 -6.26
CA ASN A 158 29.71 3.28 -6.44
C ASN A 158 28.39 2.55 -6.18
N ALA A 159 27.79 2.77 -5.01
CA ALA A 159 26.49 2.20 -4.67
C ALA A 159 25.39 3.12 -5.22
N ASP A 160 24.60 2.61 -6.16
CA ASP A 160 23.48 3.35 -6.75
C ASP A 160 22.17 2.90 -6.09
N LEU A 161 21.29 3.86 -5.77
CA LEU A 161 20.00 3.61 -5.12
C LEU A 161 18.98 3.18 -6.18
N VAL A 162 18.80 1.87 -6.36
CA VAL A 162 17.78 1.35 -7.27
C VAL A 162 16.48 1.17 -6.48
N LYS A 163 15.39 1.80 -6.95
CA LYS A 163 14.05 1.60 -6.40
C LYS A 163 13.66 0.12 -6.58
N VAL A 164 13.55 -0.62 -5.48
CA VAL A 164 13.25 -2.06 -5.50
C VAL A 164 11.77 -2.39 -5.31
N GLY A 165 10.95 -1.42 -4.89
CA GLY A 165 9.50 -1.57 -4.85
C GLY A 165 8.78 -0.31 -4.35
N SER A 166 7.52 -0.15 -4.76
CA SER A 166 6.60 0.87 -4.26
C SER A 166 5.26 0.22 -4.02
N ASN A 167 4.72 0.32 -2.81
CA ASN A 167 3.44 -0.27 -2.47
C ASN A 167 2.61 0.71 -1.65
N THR A 168 1.32 0.80 -1.95
CA THR A 168 0.35 1.45 -1.05
C THR A 168 0.32 0.67 0.27
N VAL A 169 0.38 1.39 1.39
CA VAL A 169 0.19 0.78 2.71
C VAL A 169 -1.26 0.35 2.81
N GLN A 170 -1.49 -0.94 3.06
CA GLN A 170 -2.81 -1.57 3.19
C GLN A 170 -3.13 -1.91 4.67
N ASN A 171 -2.22 -1.60 5.61
CA ASN A 171 -2.36 -1.97 7.01
C ASN A 171 -3.47 -1.14 7.70
N ARG A 172 -4.56 -1.78 8.11
CA ARG A 172 -5.71 -1.11 8.74
C ARG A 172 -5.39 -0.49 10.10
N ASP A 173 -4.58 -1.16 10.91
CA ASP A 173 -4.20 -0.66 12.23
C ASP A 173 -3.35 0.61 12.14
N PHE A 174 -2.52 0.72 11.11
CA PHE A 174 -1.77 1.93 10.77
C PHE A 174 -2.72 3.11 10.52
N TYR A 175 -3.72 2.96 9.64
CA TYR A 175 -4.68 4.03 9.37
C TYR A 175 -5.54 4.35 10.59
N ARG A 176 -6.00 3.33 11.35
CA ARG A 176 -6.73 3.58 12.61
C ARG A 176 -5.95 4.48 13.54
N ARG A 177 -4.70 4.13 13.85
CA ARG A 177 -3.84 4.93 14.75
C ARG A 177 -3.57 6.33 14.20
N LEU A 178 -3.40 6.46 12.89
CA LEU A 178 -3.20 7.76 12.26
C LEU A 178 -4.45 8.64 12.40
N PHE A 179 -5.64 8.10 12.13
CA PHE A 179 -6.89 8.80 12.34
C PHE A 179 -7.11 9.16 13.82
N ASP A 180 -6.76 8.29 14.76
CA ASP A 180 -6.79 8.60 16.20
C ASP A 180 -5.90 9.81 16.52
N ARG A 181 -4.72 9.92 15.88
CA ARG A 181 -3.84 11.10 16.00
C ARG A 181 -4.44 12.34 15.37
N VAL A 182 -5.14 12.24 14.23
CA VAL A 182 -5.87 13.39 13.66
C VAL A 182 -6.94 13.87 14.64
N ALA A 183 -7.77 12.96 15.15
CA ALA A 183 -8.82 13.27 16.12
C ALA A 183 -8.28 13.94 17.40
N TYR A 184 -7.12 13.50 17.88
CA TYR A 184 -6.44 14.11 19.03
C TYR A 184 -6.12 15.61 18.84
N TYR A 185 -5.84 16.05 17.61
CA TYR A 185 -5.51 17.45 17.31
C TYR A 185 -6.71 18.30 16.90
N LEU A 186 -7.92 17.73 16.81
CA LEU A 186 -9.13 18.50 16.56
C LEU A 186 -9.43 19.47 17.73
N PRO A 187 -10.02 20.63 17.44
CA PRO A 187 -10.47 21.55 18.49
C PRO A 187 -11.57 20.89 19.35
N GLY A 188 -11.54 21.14 20.66
CA GLY A 188 -12.53 20.60 21.59
C GLY A 188 -12.29 19.16 22.05
N THR A 189 -11.30 18.44 21.52
CA THR A 189 -10.92 17.11 22.03
C THR A 189 -10.24 17.23 23.40
N PRO A 190 -10.75 16.58 24.47
CA PRO A 190 -10.12 16.60 25.78
C PRO A 190 -8.71 16.01 25.72
N ARG A 191 -7.69 16.79 26.08
CA ARG A 191 -6.27 16.38 26.01
C ARG A 191 -5.80 15.59 27.25
N THR A 192 -6.68 14.78 27.82
CA THR A 192 -6.35 13.97 28.99
C THR A 192 -5.89 12.59 28.53
N ALA A 193 -4.79 12.55 27.80
CA ALA A 193 -4.10 11.28 27.55
C ALA A 193 -3.22 10.99 28.78
N PRO A 194 -3.34 9.81 29.42
CA PRO A 194 -2.31 9.33 30.34
C PRO A 194 -0.96 9.38 29.62
N PRO A 195 0.15 9.72 30.33
CA PRO A 195 1.47 9.67 29.72
C PRO A 195 1.66 8.28 29.08
N PRO A 196 2.20 8.21 27.84
CA PRO A 196 2.46 6.92 27.23
C PRO A 196 3.33 6.10 28.18
N PRO A 197 3.10 4.76 28.28
CA PRO A 197 4.02 3.89 28.97
C PRO A 197 5.45 4.19 28.49
N PRO A 198 6.46 4.18 29.38
CA PRO A 198 7.83 4.43 28.96
C PRO A 198 8.13 3.55 27.76
N GLU A 199 8.47 4.20 26.65
CA GLU A 199 8.83 3.55 25.41
C GLU A 199 9.96 2.58 25.74
N ALA A 200 9.80 1.30 25.40
CA ALA A 200 10.88 0.33 25.62
C ALA A 200 12.12 0.91 24.95
N GLU A 201 13.21 1.07 25.71
CA GLU A 201 14.46 1.60 25.19
C GLU A 201 14.74 0.90 23.86
N GLY A 202 14.67 1.68 22.78
CA GLY A 202 15.12 1.20 21.48
C GLY A 202 16.59 0.77 21.62
N PRO A 203 17.10 -0.04 20.68
CA PRO A 203 18.52 -0.34 20.65
C PRO A 203 19.31 0.97 20.80
N PRO A 204 20.30 1.02 21.71
CA PRO A 204 21.05 2.25 21.94
C PRO A 204 21.59 2.76 20.61
N ASP A 205 21.49 4.08 20.40
CA ASP A 205 22.12 4.73 19.25
C ASP A 205 23.58 4.22 19.17
N PRO A 206 24.06 3.79 18.00
CA PRO A 206 25.43 3.31 17.87
C PRO A 206 26.36 4.42 18.35
N VAL A 207 27.01 4.17 19.49
CA VAL A 207 28.01 5.08 20.05
C VAL A 207 29.10 5.22 19.00
N GLY A 208 29.13 6.38 18.35
CA GLY A 208 30.25 6.76 17.49
C GLY A 208 31.55 6.64 18.28
N PRO A 209 32.67 6.29 17.63
CA PRO A 209 33.93 6.05 18.33
C PRO A 209 34.26 7.25 19.24
N ALA A 210 34.56 6.94 20.49
CA ALA A 210 34.92 7.93 21.50
C ALA A 210 36.07 8.80 20.97
N PRO A 211 36.03 10.13 21.20
CA PRO A 211 37.15 10.99 20.83
C PRO A 211 38.43 10.48 21.54
N PRO A 212 39.57 10.47 20.84
CA PRO A 212 40.83 10.03 21.45
C PRO A 212 41.10 10.87 22.69
N ALA A 213 41.53 10.20 23.77
CA ALA A 213 41.93 10.85 25.00
C ALA A 213 43.08 11.83 24.70
N PRO A 214 43.11 13.02 25.34
CA PRO A 214 44.23 13.94 25.20
C PRO A 214 45.51 13.26 25.70
N ASP A 215 46.58 13.37 24.92
CA ASP A 215 47.90 12.84 25.25
C ASP A 215 48.34 13.39 26.62
N GLU A 216 48.65 12.47 27.53
CA GLU A 216 49.24 12.78 28.84
C GLU A 216 50.65 13.29 28.58
N GLU A 217 50.79 14.62 28.51
CA GLU A 217 52.06 15.32 28.40
C GLU A 217 52.92 14.93 29.60
N ALA A 218 53.96 14.15 29.33
CA ALA A 218 54.89 13.62 30.32
C ALA A 218 55.54 14.76 31.10
N ASP A 219 55.11 14.94 32.35
CA ASP A 219 55.89 15.60 33.39
C ASP A 219 57.10 14.71 33.71
N ALA A 220 58.20 14.96 33.01
CA ALA A 220 59.53 14.46 33.38
C ALA A 220 60.35 15.65 33.86
N GLY A 221 60.28 15.91 35.17
CA GLY A 221 61.22 16.79 35.86
C GLY A 221 62.67 16.28 35.73
N GLY A 222 63.57 17.24 35.51
CA GLY A 222 65.03 17.07 35.46
C GLY A 222 65.72 18.39 35.15
#